data_AF-A0A1B6PK31-F1
#
_entry.id   AF-A0A1B6PK31-F1
#
_cell.length_a   1.000
_cell.length_b   1.000
_cell.length_c   1.000
_cell.angle_alpha   90.00
_cell.angle_beta   90.00
_cell.angle_gamma   90.00
#
_symmetry.space_group_name_H-M   'P 1'
#
loop_
_entity.id
_entity.type
_entity.pdbx_description
1 polymer ?
#
loop_
_entity_poly.entity_id
_entity_poly.type
_entity_poly.pdbx_seq_one_letter_code
_entity_poly.pdbx_strand_id
1 'polypeptide(L)'
;MLNKVQHVKDVQFTLHDGAGKIDVNRWENESSDAKEMADVNDGDYVIVNGGLKGFQGKRHIVAYSVRRVTDFNEIPHHFLHCIQVHLDHTRPKAQINASTATLGHTNQVRPFNNQAATFSASGNAAGNSISDLVMSVFNDPEAM
;
A
#
# COMPACT_ATOMS: atom_id res chain seq x y z
N MET A 1 -32.23 24.67 -30.96
CA MET A 1 -30.87 24.21 -30.61
C MET A 1 -30.72 24.35 -29.10
N LEU A 2 -30.33 23.28 -28.40
CA LEU A 2 -30.12 23.33 -26.95
C LEU A 2 -28.71 23.83 -26.67
N ASN A 3 -28.60 24.92 -25.90
CA ASN A 3 -27.33 25.41 -25.40
C ASN A 3 -27.31 25.19 -23.88
N LYS A 4 -26.70 24.09 -23.43
CA LYS A 4 -26.52 23.78 -22.00
C LYS A 4 -25.10 24.15 -21.59
N VAL A 5 -24.97 25.03 -20.61
CA VAL A 5 -23.69 25.35 -19.95
C VAL A 5 -23.75 24.79 -18.53
N GLN A 6 -22.79 23.95 -18.16
CA GLN A 6 -22.65 23.37 -16.82
C GLN A 6 -21.26 23.74 -16.29
N HIS A 7 -21.20 24.28 -15.07
CA HIS A 7 -19.97 24.66 -14.41
C HIS A 7 -19.63 23.62 -13.34
N VAL A 8 -18.45 23.02 -13.47
CA VAL A 8 -17.87 22.13 -12.45
C VAL A 8 -17.07 23.00 -11.50
N LYS A 9 -17.24 22.79 -10.19
CA LYS A 9 -16.44 23.49 -9.18
C LYS A 9 -15.23 22.63 -8.80
N ASP A 10 -14.05 23.26 -8.77
CA ASP A 10 -12.79 22.65 -8.38
C ASP A 10 -12.53 22.94 -6.90
N VAL A 11 -12.26 21.89 -6.11
CA VAL A 11 -11.88 21.99 -4.71
C VAL A 11 -10.50 21.35 -4.53
N GLN A 12 -9.56 22.13 -4.00
CA GLN A 12 -8.19 21.70 -3.82
C GLN A 12 -7.78 21.84 -2.35
N PHE A 13 -7.12 20.82 -1.82
CA PHE A 13 -6.60 20.82 -0.46
C PHE A 13 -5.35 19.93 -0.36
N THR A 14 -4.56 20.13 0.70
CA THR A 14 -3.39 19.29 0.99
C THR A 14 -3.73 18.32 2.11
N LEU A 15 -3.54 17.03 1.88
CA LEU A 15 -3.73 15.97 2.87
C LEU A 15 -2.40 15.63 3.55
N HIS A 16 -2.42 15.42 4.87
CA HIS A 16 -1.26 15.00 5.66
C HIS A 16 -1.60 13.80 6.55
N ASP A 17 -0.81 12.74 6.45
CA ASP A 17 -1.01 11.48 7.20
C ASP A 17 0.12 11.17 8.20
N GLY A 18 1.09 12.08 8.34
CA GLY A 18 2.28 11.88 9.17
C GLY A 18 3.47 11.24 8.45
N ALA A 19 3.25 10.55 7.32
CA ALA A 19 4.31 10.08 6.44
C ALA A 19 4.70 11.13 5.39
N GLY A 20 3.75 11.98 5.00
CA GLY A 20 4.02 13.09 4.08
C GLY A 20 2.80 13.97 3.84
N LYS A 21 2.93 14.82 2.81
CA LYS A 21 1.86 15.70 2.30
C LYS A 21 1.59 15.38 0.84
N ILE A 22 0.33 15.42 0.43
CA ILE A 22 -0.05 15.29 -0.98
C ILE A 22 -1.19 16.24 -1.33
N ASP A 23 -1.10 16.85 -2.49
CA ASP A 23 -2.16 17.70 -3.01
C ASP A 23 -3.31 16.82 -3.55
N VAL A 24 -4.54 17.21 -3.24
CA VAL A 24 -5.77 16.55 -3.66
C VAL A 24 -6.62 17.55 -4.42
N ASN A 25 -7.11 17.12 -5.59
CA ASN A 25 -8.10 17.84 -6.37
C ASN A 25 -9.41 17.04 -6.40
N ARG A 26 -10.53 17.68 -6.07
CA ARG A 26 -11.88 17.13 -6.14
C ARG A 26 -12.76 18.03 -7.01
N TRP A 27 -13.39 17.42 -8.02
CA TRP A 27 -14.37 18.07 -8.88
C TRP A 27 -15.78 17.86 -8.33
N GLU A 28 -16.53 18.94 -8.09
CA GLU A 28 -17.96 18.91 -7.77
C GLU A 28 -18.78 18.96 -9.07
N ASN A 29 -19.24 17.81 -9.53
CA ASN A 29 -20.06 17.68 -10.73
C ASN A 29 -21.55 17.67 -10.39
N GLU A 30 -21.90 17.08 -9.25
CA GLU A 30 -23.27 16.89 -8.79
C GLU A 30 -23.49 17.39 -7.36
N SER A 31 -24.76 17.53 -6.96
CA SER A 31 -25.11 18.02 -5.62
C SER A 31 -24.59 17.15 -4.47
N SER A 32 -24.39 15.85 -4.70
CA SER A 32 -23.78 14.93 -3.73
C SER A 32 -22.31 15.30 -3.48
N ASP A 33 -21.56 15.63 -4.52
CA ASP A 33 -20.15 16.00 -4.40
C ASP A 33 -19.99 17.28 -3.57
N ALA A 34 -20.84 18.27 -3.82
CA ALA A 34 -20.85 19.51 -3.05
C ALA A 34 -21.22 19.28 -1.58
N LYS A 35 -22.12 18.34 -1.30
CA LYS A 35 -22.50 17.96 0.07
C LYS A 35 -21.35 17.23 0.78
N GLU A 36 -20.65 16.33 0.10
CA GLU A 36 -19.44 15.66 0.63
C GLU A 36 -18.40 16.69 1.05
N MET A 37 -18.08 17.63 0.16
CA MET A 37 -17.08 18.67 0.45
C MET A 37 -17.54 19.68 1.50
N ALA A 38 -18.85 19.90 1.65
CA ALA A 38 -19.39 20.77 2.70
C ALA A 38 -19.35 20.12 4.11
N ASP A 39 -19.29 18.79 4.23
CA ASP A 39 -19.15 18.09 5.53
C ASP A 39 -17.69 18.01 6.01
N VAL A 40 -16.74 18.42 5.17
CA VAL A 40 -15.30 18.36 5.44
C VAL A 40 -14.76 19.76 5.73
N ASN A 41 -14.06 19.91 6.86
CA ASN A 41 -13.44 21.16 7.27
C ASN A 41 -11.94 20.97 7.53
N ASP A 42 -11.22 22.09 7.57
CA ASP A 42 -9.81 22.09 7.95
C ASP A 42 -9.62 21.49 9.35
N GLY A 43 -8.70 20.52 9.44
CA GLY A 43 -8.41 19.78 10.68
C GLY A 43 -9.20 18.48 10.84
N ASP A 44 -10.20 18.21 10.00
CA ASP A 44 -10.88 16.92 10.00
C ASP A 44 -9.98 15.81 9.49
N TYR A 45 -10.08 14.63 10.10
CA TYR A 45 -9.60 13.40 9.47
C TYR A 45 -10.55 13.02 8.36
N VAL A 46 -10.00 12.74 7.18
CA VAL A 46 -10.77 12.40 5.99
C VAL A 46 -10.24 11.13 5.35
N ILE A 47 -11.14 10.44 4.65
CA ILE A 47 -10.81 9.34 3.76
C ILE A 47 -11.02 9.84 2.33
N VAL A 48 -9.94 9.79 1.56
CA VAL A 48 -9.89 10.21 0.16
C VAL A 48 -9.76 8.97 -0.70
N ASN A 49 -10.71 8.75 -1.61
CA ASN A 49 -10.59 7.74 -2.65
C ASN A 49 -10.33 8.45 -3.97
N GLY A 50 -9.22 8.14 -4.63
CA GLY A 50 -8.83 8.83 -5.84
C GLY A 50 -7.74 8.12 -6.64
N GLY A 51 -7.48 8.65 -7.83
CA GLY A 51 -6.37 8.20 -8.67
C GLY A 51 -5.12 9.03 -8.42
N LEU A 52 -3.98 8.37 -8.19
CA LEU A 52 -2.68 9.04 -8.17
C LEU A 52 -2.29 9.49 -9.59
N LYS A 53 -2.00 10.77 -9.76
CA LYS A 53 -1.55 11.39 -11.02
C LYS A 53 -0.23 12.10 -10.82
N GLY A 54 0.50 12.31 -11.92
CA GLY A 54 1.77 13.02 -11.93
C GLY A 54 1.85 13.98 -13.11
N PHE A 55 2.25 15.23 -12.85
CA PHE A 55 2.52 16.22 -13.89
C PHE A 55 3.79 16.98 -13.55
N GLN A 56 4.74 17.03 -14.49
CA GLN A 56 6.06 17.69 -14.31
C GLN A 56 6.76 17.31 -13.00
N GLY A 57 6.76 16.02 -12.66
CA GLY A 57 7.42 15.49 -11.46
C GLY A 57 6.65 15.67 -10.14
N LYS A 58 5.54 16.43 -10.12
CA LYS A 58 4.68 16.57 -8.95
C LYS A 58 3.55 15.56 -8.95
N ARG A 59 3.38 14.82 -7.86
CA ARG A 59 2.29 13.85 -7.68
C ARG A 59 1.14 14.48 -6.92
N HIS A 60 -0.08 14.22 -7.35
CA HIS A 60 -1.31 14.65 -6.70
C HIS A 60 -2.39 13.58 -6.84
N ILE A 61 -3.42 13.65 -6.01
CA ILE A 61 -4.59 12.76 -6.09
C ILE A 61 -5.71 13.51 -6.81
N VAL A 62 -6.32 12.86 -7.81
CA VAL A 62 -7.64 13.28 -8.32
C VAL A 62 -8.68 12.44 -7.60
N ALA A 63 -9.40 13.06 -6.68
CA ALA A 63 -10.36 12.39 -5.80
C ALA A 63 -11.69 12.13 -6.54
N TYR A 64 -12.18 10.91 -6.38
CA TYR A 64 -13.52 10.49 -6.77
C TYR A 64 -14.52 10.69 -5.63
N SER A 65 -14.08 10.51 -4.38
CA SER A 65 -14.87 10.79 -3.18
C SER A 65 -13.99 11.22 -2.02
N VAL A 66 -14.56 12.06 -1.17
CA VAL A 66 -13.95 12.49 0.09
C VAL A 66 -15.02 12.38 1.17
N ARG A 67 -14.70 11.74 2.29
CA ARG A 67 -15.59 11.69 3.45
C ARG A 67 -14.84 11.99 4.73
N ARG A 68 -15.52 12.61 5.67
CA ARG A 68 -15.02 12.73 7.04
C ARG A 68 -14.97 11.36 7.72
N VAL A 69 -13.94 11.14 8.53
CA VAL A 69 -13.82 9.98 9.41
C VAL A 69 -14.76 10.16 10.59
N THR A 70 -15.64 9.19 10.81
CA THR A 70 -16.58 9.19 11.94
C THR A 70 -16.23 8.15 13.00
N ASP A 71 -15.57 7.06 12.60
CA ASP A 71 -14.95 6.09 13.50
C ASP A 71 -13.42 6.19 13.40
N PHE A 72 -12.78 6.60 14.50
CA PHE A 72 -11.32 6.77 14.55
C PHE A 72 -10.55 5.46 14.46
N ASN A 73 -11.19 4.29 14.64
CA ASN A 73 -10.56 2.99 14.39
C ASN A 73 -10.20 2.77 12.91
N GLU A 74 -10.82 3.53 12.00
CA GLU A 74 -10.51 3.48 10.56
C GLU A 74 -9.07 3.94 10.25
N ILE A 75 -8.51 4.84 11.06
CA ILE A 75 -7.16 5.38 10.88
C ILE A 75 -6.07 4.32 11.11
N PRO A 76 -5.96 3.68 12.29
CA PRO A 76 -4.97 2.62 12.49
C PRO A 76 -5.23 1.43 11.56
N HIS A 77 -6.49 1.11 11.27
CA HIS A 77 -6.83 0.08 10.30
C HIS A 77 -6.24 0.40 8.90
N HIS A 78 -6.35 1.65 8.44
CA HIS A 78 -5.77 2.08 7.16
C HIS A 78 -4.25 1.87 7.14
N PHE A 79 -3.53 2.29 8.18
CA PHE A 79 -2.08 2.08 8.26
C PHE A 79 -1.68 0.61 8.23
N LEU A 80 -2.36 -0.25 9.00
CA LEU A 80 -2.12 -1.68 8.99
C LEU A 80 -2.39 -2.30 7.61
N HIS A 81 -3.48 -1.88 6.96
CA HIS A 81 -3.82 -2.33 5.62
C HIS A 81 -2.76 -1.92 4.58
N CYS A 82 -2.27 -0.68 4.63
CA CYS A 82 -1.20 -0.19 3.77
C CYS A 82 0.09 -1.01 3.93
N ILE A 83 0.48 -1.32 5.17
CA ILE A 83 1.65 -2.16 5.46
C ILE A 83 1.45 -3.56 4.87
N GLN A 84 0.29 -4.18 5.13
CA GLN A 84 -0.01 -5.51 4.61
C GLN A 84 0.06 -5.55 3.08
N VAL A 85 -0.65 -4.63 2.41
CA VAL A 85 -0.68 -4.55 0.94
C VAL A 85 0.71 -4.29 0.39
N HIS A 86 1.51 -3.42 1.01
CA HIS A 86 2.88 -3.17 0.59
C HIS A 86 3.75 -4.42 0.68
N LEU A 87 3.67 -5.18 1.77
CA LEU A 87 4.41 -6.44 1.93
C LEU A 87 3.99 -7.47 0.89
N ASP A 88 2.70 -7.58 0.59
CA ASP A 88 2.18 -8.53 -0.40
C ASP A 88 2.70 -8.22 -1.82
N HIS A 89 2.91 -6.93 -2.14
CA HIS A 89 3.38 -6.50 -3.47
C HIS A 89 4.90 -6.41 -3.60
N THR A 90 5.64 -6.23 -2.50
CA THR A 90 7.11 -6.12 -2.52
C THR A 90 7.83 -7.41 -2.17
N ARG A 91 7.13 -8.39 -1.56
CA ARG A 91 7.73 -9.69 -1.27
C ARG A 91 8.21 -10.37 -2.56
N PRO A 92 9.47 -10.85 -2.63
CA PRO A 92 9.94 -11.61 -3.77
C PRO A 92 9.05 -12.83 -3.98
N LYS A 93 8.46 -12.94 -5.17
CA LYS A 93 7.83 -14.20 -5.56
C LYS A 93 8.95 -15.22 -5.70
N ALA A 94 8.89 -16.30 -4.92
CA ALA A 94 9.80 -17.41 -5.11
C ALA A 94 9.73 -17.83 -6.59
N GLN A 95 10.83 -17.67 -7.32
CA GLN A 95 10.93 -18.24 -8.65
C GLN A 95 10.83 -19.75 -8.47
N ILE A 96 9.67 -20.32 -8.80
CA ILE A 96 9.58 -21.75 -9.07
C ILE A 96 10.40 -21.94 -10.34
N ASN A 97 11.68 -22.22 -10.18
CA ASN A 97 12.49 -22.73 -11.27
C ASN A 97 11.84 -24.05 -11.67
N ALA A 98 11.04 -24.01 -12.75
CA ALA A 98 10.56 -25.20 -13.44
C ALA A 98 11.74 -25.85 -14.18
N SER A 99 12.76 -26.26 -13.43
CA SER A 99 13.77 -27.19 -13.92
C SER A 99 13.12 -28.57 -13.97
N THR A 100 12.62 -28.91 -15.17
CA THR A 100 12.49 -30.27 -15.71
C THR A 100 11.94 -31.33 -14.74
N ALA A 101 10.62 -31.43 -14.63
CA ALA A 101 9.97 -32.67 -14.22
C ALA A 101 9.42 -33.38 -15.46
N THR A 102 10.09 -34.45 -15.85
CA THR A 102 9.65 -35.43 -16.84
C THR A 102 8.26 -35.98 -16.51
N LEU A 103 7.46 -36.21 -17.54
CA LEU A 103 6.10 -36.74 -17.46
C LEU A 103 5.98 -37.97 -16.55
N GLY A 104 5.08 -37.88 -15.57
CA GLY A 104 4.65 -39.01 -14.74
C GLY A 104 3.27 -38.71 -14.15
N HIS A 105 2.23 -39.26 -14.78
CA HIS A 105 0.86 -39.27 -14.27
C HIS A 105 0.81 -39.86 -12.86
N THR A 106 0.14 -39.18 -11.92
CA THR A 106 -0.72 -39.82 -10.91
C THR A 106 -1.60 -38.78 -10.20
N ASN A 107 -2.91 -38.99 -10.29
CA ASN A 107 -3.93 -38.34 -9.47
C ASN A 107 -3.64 -38.57 -7.99
N GLN A 108 -3.39 -37.51 -7.21
CA GLN A 108 -3.72 -37.51 -5.78
C GLN A 108 -4.21 -36.14 -5.29
N VAL A 109 -5.39 -36.19 -4.69
CA VAL A 109 -6.05 -35.14 -3.92
C VAL A 109 -5.12 -34.71 -2.77
N ARG A 110 -4.82 -33.41 -2.66
CA ARG A 110 -4.06 -32.85 -1.54
C ARG A 110 -5.00 -32.54 -0.37
N PRO A 111 -4.79 -33.07 0.84
CA PRO A 111 -5.48 -32.57 2.02
C PRO A 111 -4.82 -31.25 2.47
N PHE A 112 -5.63 -30.34 2.98
CA PHE A 112 -5.17 -29.15 3.70
C PHE A 112 -4.39 -29.60 4.94
N ASN A 113 -3.11 -29.24 5.05
CA ASN A 113 -2.36 -29.40 6.29
C ASN A 113 -1.61 -28.11 6.64
N ASN A 114 -1.99 -27.52 7.77
CA ASN A 114 -1.28 -26.43 8.43
C ASN A 114 0.04 -26.97 8.98
N GLN A 115 1.15 -26.76 8.26
CA GLN A 115 2.48 -26.89 8.84
C GLN A 115 3.32 -25.67 8.47
N ALA A 116 3.86 -25.03 9.51
CA ALA A 116 4.81 -23.95 9.42
C ALA A 116 6.00 -24.33 8.53
N ALA A 117 6.53 -23.35 7.80
CA ALA A 117 7.66 -23.54 6.90
C ALA A 117 8.91 -23.95 7.68
N THR A 118 9.23 -25.24 7.64
CA THR A 118 10.54 -25.75 8.02
C THR A 118 11.52 -25.40 6.91
N PHE A 119 12.46 -24.50 7.20
CA PHE A 119 13.53 -24.13 6.26
C PHE A 119 14.52 -25.29 6.13
N SER A 120 14.64 -25.85 4.91
CA SER A 120 15.64 -26.85 4.57
C SER A 120 17.03 -26.22 4.55
N ALA A 121 17.85 -26.51 5.56
CA ALA A 121 19.27 -26.19 5.56
C ALA A 121 20.02 -27.17 4.66
N SER A 122 20.45 -26.68 3.48
CA SER A 122 21.49 -27.32 2.67
C SER A 122 22.81 -27.27 3.46
N GLY A 123 23.43 -28.43 3.67
CA GLY A 123 24.54 -28.62 4.58
C GLY A 123 25.85 -27.93 4.19
N ASN A 124 26.65 -27.74 5.24
CA ASN A 124 28.09 -27.46 5.33
C ASN A 124 28.58 -26.02 5.11
N ALA A 125 28.58 -25.25 6.20
CA ALA A 125 29.71 -24.40 6.59
C ALA A 125 29.66 -24.18 8.12
N ALA A 126 30.62 -24.78 8.83
CA ALA A 126 30.92 -24.36 10.20
C ALA A 126 31.40 -22.91 10.15
N GLY A 127 30.71 -21.99 10.84
CA GLY A 127 31.21 -20.63 11.06
C GLY A 127 30.28 -19.46 10.76
N ASN A 128 28.98 -19.66 10.51
CA ASN A 128 28.04 -18.56 10.34
C ASN A 128 26.95 -18.63 11.43
N SER A 129 27.34 -18.42 12.69
CA SER A 129 26.37 -18.21 13.76
C SER A 129 25.74 -16.83 13.58
N ILE A 130 24.45 -16.68 13.88
CA ILE A 130 23.80 -15.36 13.99
C ILE A 130 24.61 -14.39 14.86
N SER A 131 25.34 -14.94 15.82
CA SER A 131 26.26 -14.21 16.70
C SER A 131 27.36 -13.47 15.92
N ASP A 132 27.88 -14.07 14.85
CA ASP A 132 28.93 -13.49 14.02
C ASP A 132 28.40 -12.32 13.18
N LEU A 133 27.14 -12.42 12.71
CA LEU A 133 26.46 -11.37 11.96
C LEU A 133 26.12 -10.16 12.84
N VAL A 134 25.71 -10.40 14.09
CA VAL A 134 25.45 -9.31 15.05
C VAL A 134 26.75 -8.58 15.38
N MET A 135 27.84 -9.32 15.59
CA MET A 135 29.13 -8.70 15.91
C MET A 135 29.76 -7.92 14.76
N SER A 136 29.50 -8.28 13.50
CA SER A 136 29.99 -7.48 12.37
C SER A 136 29.35 -6.10 12.28
N VAL A 137 28.07 -5.96 12.67
CA VAL A 137 27.39 -4.67 12.71
C VAL A 137 27.92 -3.78 13.84
N PHE A 138 28.21 -4.36 15.01
CA PHE A 138 28.71 -3.59 16.15
C PHE A 138 30.15 -3.10 16.00
N ASN A 139 30.96 -3.78 15.18
CA ASN A 139 32.38 -3.45 15.03
C ASN A 139 32.70 -2.74 13.70
N ASP A 140 31.69 -2.25 12.98
CA ASP A 140 31.89 -1.48 11.75
C ASP A 140 32.47 -0.09 12.09
N PRO A 141 33.73 0.22 11.70
CA PRO A 141 34.38 1.48 12.04
C PRO A 141 33.81 2.71 11.31
N GLU A 142 32.92 2.52 10.33
CA GLU A 142 32.21 3.64 9.66
C GLU A 142 30.88 4.01 10.33
N ALA A 143 30.46 3.28 11.37
CA ALA A 143 29.21 3.52 12.09
C ALA A 143 29.31 4.58 13.21
N MET A 144 30.41 5.34 13.28
CA MET A 144 30.66 6.37 14.31
C MET A 144 30.91 7.75 13.71
#